data_AF-A0A496Z672-F1
#
_entry.id   AF-A0A496Z672-F1
#
_cell.length_a   1.000
_cell.length_b   1.000
_cell.length_c   1.000
_cell.angle_alpha   90.00
_cell.angle_beta   90.00
_cell.angle_gamma   90.00
#
_symmetry.space_group_name_H-M   'P 1'
#
loop_
_entity.id
_entity.type
_entity.pdbx_description
1 polymer ?
#
loop_
_entity_poly.entity_id
_entity_poly.type
_entity_poly.pdbx_seq_one_letter_code
_entity_poly.pdbx_strand_id
1 'polypeptide(L)'
;DMETTRIKGSYAGAMGIAQFMPSNAYALAKDGNGNGRIDLFEHADAIASIAYYLKYHGWKPGLSAKKQHRVILHYNNSTVYANTVLKVADKLK
;
A
#
# COMPACT_ATOMS: atom_id res chain seq x y z
N ASP A 1 13.70 -13.27 -13.13
CA ASP A 1 14.47 -13.65 -11.94
C ASP A 1 14.73 -12.44 -11.06
N MET A 2 14.05 -12.37 -9.91
CA MET A 2 14.34 -11.37 -8.88
C MET A 2 15.54 -11.85 -8.07
N GLU A 3 16.62 -11.07 -8.05
CA GLU A 3 17.73 -11.27 -7.13
C GLU A 3 17.23 -11.24 -5.68
N THR A 4 17.41 -12.36 -4.98
CA THR A 4 16.93 -12.60 -3.60
C THR A 4 17.70 -11.81 -2.53
N THR A 5 18.77 -11.10 -2.91
CA THR A 5 19.71 -10.41 -2.01
C THR A 5 19.33 -8.96 -1.70
N ARG A 6 18.28 -8.41 -2.31
CA ARG A 6 17.84 -7.01 -2.09
C ARG A 6 16.53 -6.83 -1.32
N ILE A 7 15.92 -7.91 -0.81
CA ILE A 7 14.69 -7.78 -0.02
C ILE A 7 15.05 -7.29 1.39
N LYS A 8 15.22 -5.97 1.53
CA LYS A 8 15.12 -5.30 2.84
C LYS A 8 13.65 -5.25 3.21
N GLY A 9 13.18 -6.31 3.87
CA GLY A 9 11.86 -6.32 4.49
C GLY A 9 11.93 -6.18 6.00
N SER A 10 10.80 -5.91 6.65
CA SER A 10 10.70 -6.05 8.11
C SER A 10 10.97 -7.52 8.53
N TYR A 11 11.16 -7.78 9.82
CA TYR A 11 11.37 -9.14 10.38
C TYR A 11 10.35 -10.19 9.89
N ALA A 12 9.16 -9.76 9.44
CA ALA A 12 8.10 -10.62 8.91
C ALA A 12 8.06 -10.72 7.36
N GLY A 13 9.00 -10.12 6.64
CA GLY A 13 9.10 -10.18 5.17
C GLY A 13 8.26 -9.15 4.40
N ALA A 14 7.82 -8.06 5.05
CA ALA A 14 7.10 -6.98 4.37
C ALA A 14 8.05 -6.19 3.46
N MET A 15 7.71 -6.00 2.18
CA MET A 15 8.64 -5.49 1.16
C MET A 15 8.40 -4.02 0.80
N GLY A 16 9.51 -3.27 0.66
CA GLY A 16 9.53 -1.94 0.05
C GLY A 16 8.80 -0.85 0.86
N ILE A 17 8.64 0.32 0.25
CA ILE A 17 7.99 1.50 0.87
C ILE A 17 6.54 1.18 1.27
N ALA A 18 5.87 0.34 0.49
CA ALA A 18 4.50 -0.09 0.77
C ALA A 18 4.40 -1.07 1.96
N GLN A 19 5.50 -1.70 2.39
CA GLN A 19 5.47 -2.74 3.43
C GLN A 19 4.45 -3.86 3.13
N PHE A 20 4.35 -4.28 1.86
CA PHE A 20 3.43 -5.35 1.46
C PHE A 20 3.96 -6.72 1.90
N MET A 21 3.07 -7.56 2.42
CA MET A 21 3.34 -8.99 2.50
C MET A 21 3.55 -9.57 1.08
N PRO A 22 4.36 -10.63 0.90
CA PRO A 22 4.65 -11.15 -0.44
C PRO A 22 3.43 -11.54 -1.27
N SER A 23 2.38 -12.07 -0.64
CA SER A 23 1.11 -12.38 -1.31
C SER A 23 0.41 -11.14 -1.87
N ASN A 24 0.42 -10.03 -1.14
CA ASN A 24 -0.14 -8.76 -1.60
C ASN A 24 0.72 -8.16 -2.71
N ALA A 25 2.04 -8.22 -2.60
CA ALA A 25 2.94 -7.78 -3.68
C ALA A 25 2.66 -8.54 -4.97
N TYR A 26 2.55 -9.86 -4.90
CA TYR A 26 2.25 -10.69 -6.07
C TYR A 26 0.92 -10.34 -6.74
N ALA A 27 -0.15 -10.12 -5.94
CA ALA A 27 -1.48 -9.88 -6.48
C ALA A 27 -1.75 -8.41 -6.87
N LEU A 28 -1.12 -7.45 -6.18
CA LEU A 28 -1.56 -6.06 -6.16
C LEU A 28 -0.46 -5.05 -6.49
N ALA A 29 0.80 -5.48 -6.67
CA ALA A 29 1.83 -4.54 -7.08
C ALA A 29 1.60 -4.05 -8.53
N LYS A 30 1.97 -2.80 -8.79
CA LYS A 30 1.81 -2.13 -10.07
C LYS A 30 3.08 -1.36 -10.44
N ASP A 31 3.41 -1.41 -11.73
CA ASP A 31 4.41 -0.55 -12.35
C ASP A 31 3.82 0.86 -12.43
N GLY A 32 4.34 1.77 -11.62
CA GLY A 32 3.84 3.14 -11.49
C GLY A 32 4.57 4.13 -12.39
N ASN A 33 5.78 3.80 -12.85
CA ASN A 33 6.58 4.64 -13.73
C ASN A 33 6.53 4.19 -15.21
N GLY A 34 5.93 3.03 -15.51
CA GLY A 34 5.73 2.50 -16.85
C GLY A 34 6.98 1.91 -17.51
N ASN A 35 8.00 1.54 -16.74
CA ASN A 35 9.27 1.04 -17.27
C ASN A 35 9.27 -0.49 -17.57
N GLY A 36 8.14 -1.17 -17.34
CA GLY A 36 7.97 -2.60 -17.57
C GLY A 36 8.46 -3.48 -16.41
N ARG A 37 8.84 -2.89 -15.27
CA ARG A 37 9.27 -3.60 -14.05
C ARG A 37 8.50 -3.06 -12.85
N ILE A 38 8.39 -3.90 -11.83
CA ILE A 38 7.79 -3.52 -10.54
C ILE A 38 8.90 -3.54 -9.50
N ASP A 39 9.20 -2.38 -8.94
CA ASP A 39 10.12 -2.22 -7.81
C ASP A 39 9.44 -1.47 -6.67
N LEU A 40 9.01 -2.19 -5.63
CA LEU A 40 8.34 -1.60 -4.47
C LEU A 40 9.26 -0.72 -3.60
N PHE A 41 10.56 -0.66 -3.90
CA PHE A 41 11.48 0.30 -3.30
C PHE A 41 11.49 1.64 -4.03
N GLU A 42 10.93 1.72 -5.25
CA GLU A 42 10.71 2.96 -5.98
C GLU A 42 9.38 3.61 -5.59
N HIS A 43 9.40 4.94 -5.40
CA HIS A 43 8.23 5.68 -4.92
C HIS A 43 7.04 5.57 -5.88
N ALA A 44 7.28 5.64 -7.20
CA ALA A 44 6.21 5.60 -8.20
C ALA A 44 5.42 4.28 -8.12
N ASP A 45 6.12 3.16 -8.09
CA ASP A 45 5.55 1.83 -8.04
C ASP A 45 4.89 1.55 -6.69
N ALA A 46 5.52 1.98 -5.59
CA ALA A 46 4.94 1.87 -4.26
C ALA A 46 3.60 2.64 -4.14
N ILE A 47 3.55 3.88 -4.62
CA ILE A 47 2.33 4.71 -4.60
C ILE A 47 1.25 4.08 -5.48
N ALA A 48 1.60 3.66 -6.71
CA ALA A 48 0.66 3.02 -7.61
C ALA A 48 0.09 1.71 -7.01
N SER A 49 0.95 0.93 -6.36
CA SER A 49 0.58 -0.32 -5.67
C SER A 49 -0.35 -0.07 -4.49
N ILE A 50 -0.05 0.92 -3.64
CA ILE A 50 -0.92 1.30 -2.51
C ILE A 50 -2.28 1.80 -3.03
N ALA A 51 -2.30 2.64 -4.06
CA ALA A 51 -3.53 3.14 -4.66
C ALA A 51 -4.38 1.99 -5.23
N TYR A 52 -3.75 1.04 -5.92
CA TYR A 52 -4.44 -0.15 -6.44
C TYR A 52 -4.96 -1.04 -5.32
N TYR A 53 -4.18 -1.26 -4.25
CA TYR A 53 -4.61 -2.00 -3.06
C TYR A 53 -5.87 -1.38 -2.44
N LEU A 54 -5.85 -0.06 -2.19
CA LEU A 54 -6.99 0.65 -1.61
C LEU A 54 -8.21 0.52 -2.51
N LYS A 55 -8.06 0.70 -3.83
CA LYS A 55 -9.14 0.54 -4.81
C LYS A 55 -9.69 -0.89 -4.83
N TYR A 56 -8.82 -1.90 -4.81
CA TYR A 56 -9.19 -3.32 -4.76
C TYR A 56 -10.04 -3.63 -3.51
N HIS A 57 -9.70 -3.04 -2.37
CA HIS A 57 -10.47 -3.15 -1.12
C HIS A 57 -11.67 -2.19 -1.03
N GLY A 58 -12.05 -1.56 -2.14
CA GLY A 58 -13.30 -0.79 -2.25
C GLY A 58 -13.17 0.70 -1.98
N TRP A 59 -11.96 1.26 -1.92
CA TRP A 59 -11.77 2.70 -1.88
C TRP A 59 -12.34 3.36 -3.14
N LYS A 60 -13.06 4.46 -2.95
CA LYS A 60 -13.50 5.37 -4.02
C LYS A 60 -13.62 6.81 -3.50
N PRO A 61 -13.50 7.82 -4.37
CA PRO A 61 -13.78 9.20 -3.98
C PRO A 61 -15.19 9.35 -3.39
N GLY A 62 -15.34 10.22 -2.39
CA GLY A 62 -16.62 10.50 -1.75
C GLY A 62 -17.12 9.45 -0.75
N LEU A 63 -16.30 8.46 -0.38
CA LEU A 63 -16.66 7.55 0.72
C LEU A 63 -16.83 8.30 2.04
N SER A 64 -17.82 7.89 2.84
CA SER A 64 -17.95 8.37 4.22
C SER A 64 -16.75 7.95 5.06
N ALA A 65 -16.43 8.72 6.12
CA ALA A 65 -15.31 8.44 7.02
C ALA A 65 -15.33 6.99 7.55
N LYS A 66 -16.51 6.48 7.93
CA LYS A 66 -16.68 5.08 8.37
C LYS A 66 -16.30 4.06 7.29
N LYS A 67 -16.61 4.34 6.01
CA LYS A 67 -16.24 3.46 4.89
C LYS A 67 -14.74 3.54 4.59
N GLN A 68 -14.16 4.75 4.57
CA GLN A 68 -12.72 4.96 4.41
C GLN A 68 -11.93 4.21 5.49
N HIS A 69 -12.33 4.34 6.75
CA HIS A 69 -11.72 3.64 7.88
C HIS A 69 -11.72 2.12 7.69
N ARG A 70 -12.84 1.53 7.23
CA ARG A 70 -12.91 0.08 6.97
C ARG A 70 -11.94 -0.37 5.89
N VAL A 71 -11.74 0.43 4.85
CA VAL A 71 -10.75 0.10 3.81
C VAL A 71 -9.33 0.07 4.39
N ILE A 72 -8.97 1.07 5.21
CA ILE A 72 -7.63 1.15 5.79
C ILE A 72 -7.37 0.00 6.78
N LEU A 73 -8.40 -0.49 7.47
CA LEU A 73 -8.28 -1.67 8.33
C LEU A 73 -7.87 -2.95 7.58
N HIS A 74 -8.15 -3.05 6.27
CA HIS A 74 -7.64 -4.18 5.48
C HIS A 74 -6.11 -4.12 5.33
N TYR A 75 -5.55 -2.91 5.23
CA TYR A 75 -4.11 -2.69 5.13
C TYR A 75 -3.39 -3.05 6.43
N ASN A 76 -3.94 -2.57 7.55
CA ASN A 76 -3.49 -2.91 8.88
C ASN A 76 -4.70 -2.90 9.83
N ASN A 77 -4.96 -4.02 10.49
CA ASN A 77 -6.13 -4.22 11.35
C ASN A 77 -5.98 -3.53 12.73
N SER A 78 -5.67 -2.23 12.71
CA SER A 78 -5.53 -1.37 13.88
C SER A 78 -6.33 -0.09 13.69
N THR A 79 -7.26 0.16 14.60
CA THR A 79 -8.07 1.39 14.62
C THR A 79 -7.21 2.64 14.83
N VAL A 80 -6.18 2.55 15.67
CA VAL A 80 -5.22 3.65 15.90
C VAL A 80 -4.46 3.97 14.62
N TYR A 81 -4.01 2.95 13.88
CA TYR A 81 -3.35 3.13 12.59
C TYR A 81 -4.29 3.81 11.59
N ALA A 82 -5.51 3.30 11.42
CA ALA A 82 -6.47 3.83 10.46
C ALA A 82 -6.85 5.29 10.76
N ASN A 83 -7.09 5.61 12.04
CA ASN A 83 -7.38 6.98 12.48
C ASN A 83 -6.18 7.91 12.23
N THR A 84 -4.95 7.45 12.49
CA THR A 84 -3.74 8.25 12.27
C THR A 84 -3.56 8.56 10.79
N VAL A 85 -3.69 7.57 9.91
CA VAL A 85 -3.57 7.77 8.45
C VAL A 85 -4.60 8.78 7.95
N LEU A 86 -5.88 8.63 8.34
CA LEU A 86 -6.92 9.58 7.94
C LEU A 86 -6.67 10.99 8.46
N LYS A 87 -6.22 11.13 9.72
CA LYS A 87 -5.93 12.44 10.33
C LYS A 87 -4.74 13.12 9.68
N VAL A 88 -3.68 12.39 9.32
CA VAL A 88 -2.55 12.94 8.58
C VAL A 88 -2.98 13.35 7.18
N ALA A 89 -3.74 12.50 6.48
CA ALA A 89 -4.25 12.81 5.14
C ALA A 89 -5.13 14.08 5.10
N ASP A 90 -5.99 14.28 6.10
CA ASP A 90 -6.82 15.50 6.19
C ASP A 90 -5.99 16.77 6.46
N LYS A 91 -4.83 16.65 7.14
CA LYS A 91 -3.92 17.78 7.40
C LYS A 91 -3.03 18.15 6.21
N LEU A 92 -2.91 17.27 5.21
CA LEU A 92 -2.11 17.49 4.01
C LEU A 92 -2.92 18.08 2.85
N LYS A 93 -4.23 18.26 3.04
CA LYS A 93 -5.11 19.00 2.12
C LYS A 93 -4.98 20.49 2.36
#